data_AF-A0A225WHK8-F1
#
_entry.id   AF-A0A225WHK8-F1
#
_cell.length_a   1.000
_cell.length_b   1.000
_cell.length_c   1.000
_cell.angle_alpha   90.00
_cell.angle_beta   90.00
_cell.angle_gamma   90.00
#
_symmetry.space_group_name_H-M   'P 1'
#
loop_
_entity.id
_entity.type
_entity.pdbx_description
1 polymer ?
#
loop_
_entity_poly.entity_id
_entity_poly.type
_entity_poly.pdbx_seq_one_letter_code
_entity_poly.pdbx_strand_id
1 'polypeptide(L)'
;MLFGSKAWCDDHICIEPDIGTRLTEASLSLRAAMTGILGPDAYNEQTFSQWFREGTALGLTWNLNTMSLSILPDKICHQESPDMLSASTTTRRELNKLPGSVRHVSTCILSARPFFQRIAALARTAPRFRAVTVTDDVRDDIRWFLSILAVDRLNLVPLARFSEQQDPEFYITMNASDRGLGAVFLLQNQYLQVEYTQREREEFAAFNATGEGDF
;
A
#
# COMPACT_ATOMS: atom_id res chain seq x y z
N MET A 1 8.53 21.31 5.89
CA MET A 1 7.79 21.29 7.18
C MET A 1 6.91 20.04 7.15
N LEU A 2 7.32 18.97 7.83
CA LEU A 2 6.65 17.66 7.79
C LEU A 2 5.45 17.67 8.74
N PHE A 3 4.24 17.82 8.22
CA PHE A 3 3.01 17.47 8.92
C PHE A 3 2.39 16.27 8.22
N GLY A 4 2.15 15.19 8.95
CA GLY A 4 1.50 14.00 8.42
C GLY A 4 0.75 13.26 9.51
N SER A 5 -0.56 13.20 9.42
CA SER A 5 -1.39 12.24 10.14
C SER A 5 -1.81 11.14 9.16
N LYS A 6 -1.62 9.87 9.54
CA LYS A 6 -2.20 8.75 8.81
C LYS A 6 -3.10 7.96 9.74
N ALA A 7 -4.32 7.72 9.26
CA ALA A 7 -5.29 6.85 9.89
C ALA A 7 -5.34 5.54 9.10
N TRP A 8 -5.45 4.42 9.79
CA TRP A 8 -5.77 3.16 9.19
C TRP A 8 -6.79 2.42 10.06
N CYS A 9 -8.00 2.27 9.52
CA CYS A 9 -9.16 1.82 10.30
C CYS A 9 -9.29 2.67 11.58
N ASP A 10 -8.88 2.10 12.70
CA ASP A 10 -8.91 2.63 14.05
C ASP A 10 -7.55 3.12 14.57
N ASP A 11 -6.45 2.74 13.92
CA ASP A 11 -5.10 3.16 14.31
C ASP A 11 -4.76 4.56 13.76
N HIS A 12 -4.30 5.46 14.62
CA HIS A 12 -3.80 6.78 14.25
C HIS A 12 -2.33 6.94 14.64
N ILE A 13 -1.52 7.51 13.75
CA ILE A 13 -0.15 7.93 14.07
C ILE A 13 0.03 9.44 13.85
N CYS A 14 0.65 10.10 14.84
CA CYS A 14 1.07 11.49 14.76
C CYS A 14 2.59 11.55 14.65
N ILE A 15 3.08 12.40 13.74
CA ILE A 15 4.51 12.68 13.56
C ILE A 15 4.67 14.19 13.66
N GLU A 16 5.51 14.65 14.58
CA GLU A 16 5.60 16.06 14.93
C GLU A 16 7.04 16.42 15.34
N PRO A 17 7.57 17.59 14.94
CA PRO A 17 8.83 18.09 15.46
C PRO A 17 8.77 18.33 16.98
N ASP A 18 9.80 17.85 17.67
CA ASP A 18 10.00 18.04 19.11
C ASP A 18 10.52 19.46 19.40
N ILE A 19 9.63 20.44 19.22
CA ILE A 19 9.93 21.87 19.37
C ILE A 19 8.83 22.52 20.22
N GLY A 20 9.21 23.05 21.38
CA GLY A 20 8.28 23.75 22.27
C GLY A 20 7.13 22.87 22.71
N THR A 21 5.90 23.35 22.50
CA THR A 21 4.64 22.68 22.91
C THR A 21 4.04 21.78 21.83
N ARG A 22 4.68 21.64 20.66
CA ARG A 22 4.07 20.99 19.48
C ARG A 22 3.63 19.55 19.74
N LEU A 23 4.43 18.75 20.44
CA LEU A 23 4.04 17.36 20.77
C LEU A 23 2.78 17.32 21.66
N THR A 24 2.70 18.23 22.62
CA THR A 24 1.54 18.35 23.52
C THR A 24 0.31 18.86 22.77
N GLU A 25 0.47 19.85 21.90
CA GLU A 25 -0.60 20.39 21.07
C GLU A 25 -1.14 19.36 20.09
N ALA A 26 -0.27 18.60 19.41
CA ALA A 26 -0.66 17.51 18.53
C ALA A 26 -1.43 16.42 19.30
N SER A 27 -0.96 16.08 20.49
CA SER A 27 -1.62 15.13 21.40
C SER A 27 -3.02 15.59 21.81
N LEU A 28 -3.17 16.86 22.20
CA LEU A 28 -4.46 17.46 22.59
C LEU A 28 -5.40 17.58 21.39
N SER A 29 -4.87 17.99 20.23
CA SER A 29 -5.64 18.15 19.01
C SER A 29 -6.22 16.82 18.52
N LEU A 30 -5.43 15.74 18.55
CA LEU A 30 -5.93 14.40 18.19
C LEU A 30 -7.05 13.96 19.12
N ARG A 31 -6.88 14.10 20.45
CA ARG A 31 -7.94 13.75 21.42
C ARG A 31 -9.19 14.60 21.23
N ALA A 32 -9.04 15.91 21.04
CA ALA A 32 -10.15 16.81 20.80
C ALA A 32 -10.90 16.45 19.51
N ALA A 33 -10.18 16.08 18.45
CA ALA A 33 -10.79 15.65 17.19
C ALA A 33 -11.55 14.32 17.36
N MET A 34 -10.96 13.33 18.04
CA MET A 34 -11.62 12.04 18.32
C MET A 34 -12.88 12.25 19.17
N THR A 35 -12.79 13.02 20.27
CA THR A 35 -13.94 13.33 21.12
C THR A 35 -15.03 14.11 20.38
N GLY A 36 -14.63 15.11 19.58
CA GLY A 36 -15.56 15.97 18.87
C GLY A 36 -16.30 15.27 17.73
N ILE A 37 -15.65 14.33 17.04
CA ILE A 37 -16.22 13.64 15.87
C ILE A 37 -16.90 12.33 16.27
N LEU A 38 -16.26 11.53 17.13
CA LEU A 38 -16.67 10.16 17.45
C LEU A 38 -17.31 10.03 18.84
N GLY A 39 -17.21 11.05 19.69
CA GLY A 39 -17.77 11.08 21.05
C GLY A 39 -16.73 10.81 22.16
N PRO A 40 -17.11 11.01 23.43
CA PRO A 40 -16.18 10.90 24.57
C PRO A 40 -15.61 9.49 24.78
N ASP A 41 -16.30 8.46 24.30
CA ASP A 41 -15.87 7.06 24.43
C ASP A 41 -15.09 6.55 23.20
N ALA A 42 -14.70 7.46 22.30
CA ALA A 42 -14.09 7.11 21.02
C ALA A 42 -12.65 6.61 21.10
N TYR A 43 -11.97 6.85 22.21
CA TYR A 43 -10.57 6.45 22.37
C TYR A 43 -10.31 5.90 23.78
N ASN A 44 -9.33 5.00 23.88
CA ASN A 44 -8.83 4.51 25.15
C ASN A 44 -7.50 5.19 25.47
N GLU A 45 -7.43 5.96 26.56
CA GLU A 45 -6.20 6.66 26.95
C GLU A 45 -5.03 5.68 27.21
N GLN A 46 -5.32 4.44 27.63
CA GLN A 46 -4.30 3.42 27.89
C GLN A 46 -3.64 2.89 26.61
N THR A 47 -4.26 3.10 25.44
CA THR A 47 -3.72 2.65 24.15
C THR A 47 -2.85 3.71 23.47
N PHE A 48 -2.77 4.94 24.02
CA PHE A 48 -1.88 5.97 23.49
C PHE A 48 -0.43 5.61 23.82
N SER A 49 0.37 5.40 22.78
CA SER A 49 1.82 5.24 22.92
C SER A 49 2.49 6.57 23.25
N GLN A 50 3.59 6.51 23.99
CA GLN A 50 4.47 7.66 24.18
C GLN A 50 5.14 8.07 22.85
N TRP A 51 5.55 9.33 22.77
CA TRP A 51 6.36 9.84 21.66
C TRP A 51 7.72 9.13 21.63
N PHE A 52 8.19 8.80 20.43
CA PHE A 52 9.49 8.18 20.21
C PHE A 52 10.17 8.74 18.96
N ARG A 53 11.50 8.65 18.92
CA ARG A 53 12.30 8.93 17.70
C ARG A 53 12.65 7.65 16.94
N GLU A 54 12.78 6.55 17.65
CA GLU A 54 12.96 5.22 17.09
C GLU A 54 11.99 4.26 17.79
N GLY A 55 11.26 3.45 17.02
CA GLY A 55 10.23 2.60 17.60
C GLY A 55 9.38 1.88 16.57
N THR A 56 8.40 1.14 17.05
CA THR A 56 7.48 0.37 16.22
C THR A 56 6.06 0.91 16.35
N ALA A 57 5.44 1.25 15.22
CA ALA A 57 4.05 1.67 15.15
C ALA A 57 3.44 1.23 13.81
N LEU A 58 2.15 0.86 13.81
CA LEU A 58 1.43 0.34 12.63
C LEU A 58 2.12 -0.87 11.97
N GLY A 59 2.85 -1.68 12.74
CA GLY A 59 3.65 -2.82 12.27
C GLY A 59 4.86 -2.44 11.41
N LEU A 60 5.34 -1.21 11.54
CA LEU A 60 6.52 -0.68 10.85
C LEU A 60 7.55 -0.21 11.87
N THR A 61 8.83 -0.37 11.57
CA THR A 61 9.93 0.21 12.34
C THR A 61 10.23 1.60 11.80
N TRP A 62 10.18 2.58 12.68
CA TRP A 62 10.41 3.98 12.40
C TRP A 62 11.75 4.40 12.97
N ASN A 63 12.54 5.12 12.17
CA ASN A 63 13.74 5.78 12.62
C ASN A 63 13.71 7.24 12.15
N LEU A 64 13.26 8.14 13.02
CA LEU A 64 13.17 9.58 12.75
C LEU A 64 14.55 10.27 12.75
N ASN A 65 15.59 9.63 13.32
CA ASN A 65 16.97 10.16 13.27
C ASN A 65 17.55 10.08 11.85
N THR A 66 17.29 8.97 11.16
CA THR A 66 17.69 8.72 9.76
C THR A 66 16.59 9.06 8.75
N MET A 67 15.42 9.50 9.24
CA MET A 67 14.22 9.74 8.44
C MET A 67 13.83 8.53 7.56
N SER A 68 13.87 7.34 8.13
CA SER A 68 13.59 6.08 7.42
C SER A 68 12.52 5.22 8.11
N LEU A 69 11.90 4.34 7.33
CA LEU A 69 10.87 3.41 7.75
C LEU A 69 11.13 2.02 7.15
N SER A 70 10.92 0.96 7.91
CA SER A 70 11.12 -0.42 7.46
C SER A 70 9.95 -1.32 7.83
N ILE A 71 9.66 -2.31 6.99
CA ILE A 71 8.69 -3.36 7.33
C ILE A 71 9.36 -4.37 8.26
N LEU A 72 8.70 -4.75 9.36
CA LEU A 72 9.19 -5.81 10.23
C LEU A 72 9.22 -7.15 9.46
N PRO A 73 10.31 -7.94 9.50
CA PRO A 73 10.43 -9.19 8.73
C PRO A 73 9.29 -10.19 9.00
N ASP A 74 8.84 -10.26 10.25
CA ASP A 74 7.74 -11.07 10.77
C ASP A 74 6.35 -10.59 10.31
N LYS A 75 6.26 -9.37 9.74
CA LYS A 75 5.06 -8.83 9.08
C LYS A 75 5.03 -9.08 7.58
N ILE A 76 6.16 -9.46 6.98
CA ILE A 76 6.23 -9.88 5.58
C ILE A 76 5.78 -11.34 5.49
N CYS A 77 4.48 -11.58 5.72
CA CYS A 77 3.93 -12.93 5.59
C CYS A 77 3.73 -13.25 4.10
N HIS A 78 4.76 -13.85 3.49
CA HIS A 78 4.71 -14.39 2.12
C HIS A 78 3.87 -15.68 2.02
N GLN A 79 3.47 -16.29 3.14
CA GLN A 79 3.05 -17.69 3.17
C GLN A 79 1.60 -17.95 2.75
N GLU A 80 0.73 -16.94 2.68
CA GLU A 80 -0.71 -17.15 2.44
C GLU A 80 -1.20 -16.74 1.04
N SER A 81 -0.34 -16.10 0.24
CA SER A 81 -0.67 -15.65 -1.12
C SER A 81 -0.58 -16.72 -2.23
N PRO A 82 0.30 -17.74 -2.18
CA PRO A 82 0.44 -18.71 -3.29
C PRO A 82 -0.82 -19.55 -3.54
N ASP A 83 -1.53 -19.91 -2.48
CA ASP A 83 -2.74 -20.75 -2.57
C ASP A 83 -3.88 -19.99 -3.27
N MET A 84 -4.02 -18.69 -3.03
CA MET A 84 -5.00 -17.84 -3.71
C MET A 84 -4.66 -17.59 -5.19
N LEU A 85 -3.38 -17.64 -5.57
CA LEU A 85 -2.98 -17.50 -6.97
C LEU A 85 -3.29 -18.74 -7.80
N SER A 86 -3.34 -19.92 -7.17
CA SER A 86 -3.63 -21.20 -7.83
C SER A 86 -5.12 -21.58 -7.79
N ALA A 87 -5.88 -21.10 -6.81
CA ALA A 87 -7.30 -21.36 -6.69
C ALA A 87 -8.16 -20.42 -7.55
N SER A 88 -9.26 -20.93 -8.12
CA SER A 88 -10.28 -20.12 -8.79
C SER A 88 -11.20 -19.39 -7.80
N THR A 89 -11.29 -19.89 -6.57
CA THR A 89 -12.12 -19.34 -5.51
C THR A 89 -11.39 -19.29 -4.19
N THR A 90 -11.69 -18.29 -3.38
CA THR A 90 -11.14 -18.10 -2.03
C THR A 90 -12.25 -17.88 -1.01
N THR A 91 -11.94 -17.87 0.28
CA THR A 91 -12.92 -17.55 1.32
C THR A 91 -12.70 -16.13 1.84
N ARG A 92 -13.72 -15.52 2.45
CA ARG A 92 -13.57 -14.25 3.18
C ARG A 92 -12.45 -14.30 4.22
N ARG A 93 -12.26 -15.46 4.86
CA ARG A 93 -11.21 -15.65 5.86
C ARG A 93 -9.84 -15.46 5.23
N GLU A 94 -9.53 -16.17 4.16
CA GLU A 94 -8.25 -16.05 3.45
C GLU A 94 -8.09 -14.64 2.84
N LEU A 95 -9.17 -14.09 2.25
CA LEU A 95 -9.18 -12.71 1.75
C LEU A 95 -8.93 -11.65 2.82
N ASN A 96 -9.26 -11.90 4.09
CA ASN A 96 -9.02 -10.93 5.16
C ASN A 96 -7.58 -10.98 5.68
N LYS A 97 -6.89 -12.11 5.53
CA LYS A 97 -5.49 -12.22 5.98
C LYS A 97 -4.55 -11.45 5.05
N LEU A 98 -4.85 -11.46 3.75
CA LEU A 98 -4.04 -10.83 2.72
C LEU A 98 -3.92 -9.29 2.86
N PRO A 99 -5.01 -8.49 2.98
CA PRO A 99 -4.92 -7.07 3.30
C PRO A 99 -4.12 -6.79 4.57
N GLY A 100 -4.26 -7.65 5.59
CA GLY A 100 -3.47 -7.53 6.82
C GLY A 100 -1.97 -7.62 6.55
N SER A 101 -1.53 -8.56 5.71
CA SER A 101 -0.12 -8.76 5.38
C SER A 101 0.44 -7.73 4.39
N VAL A 102 -0.37 -7.24 3.43
CA VAL A 102 0.10 -6.29 2.41
C VAL A 102 -0.13 -4.81 2.75
N ARG A 103 -0.85 -4.51 3.86
CA ARG A 103 -1.05 -3.13 4.36
C ARG A 103 0.26 -2.36 4.49
N HIS A 104 1.31 -3.01 4.98
CA HIS A 104 2.61 -2.40 5.20
C HIS A 104 3.24 -1.90 3.90
N VAL A 105 3.06 -2.65 2.80
CA VAL A 105 3.48 -2.23 1.45
C VAL A 105 2.74 -0.97 1.02
N SER A 106 1.41 -0.93 1.20
CA SER A 106 0.57 0.23 0.84
C SER A 106 0.82 1.48 1.68
N THR A 107 1.44 1.29 2.84
CA THR A 107 1.85 2.37 3.74
C THR A 107 3.18 2.98 3.28
N CYS A 108 4.07 2.17 2.71
CA CYS A 108 5.36 2.58 2.16
C CYS A 108 5.28 3.09 0.71
N ILE A 109 4.37 2.52 -0.09
CA ILE A 109 4.19 2.83 -1.51
C ILE A 109 2.76 3.33 -1.71
N LEU A 110 2.59 4.64 -1.85
CA LEU A 110 1.26 5.24 -2.00
C LEU A 110 0.53 4.75 -3.26
N SER A 111 1.28 4.53 -4.36
CA SER A 111 0.75 3.97 -5.61
C SER A 111 0.21 2.55 -5.47
N ALA A 112 0.51 1.86 -4.36
CA ALA A 112 -0.04 0.53 -4.08
C ALA A 112 -1.47 0.56 -3.53
N ARG A 113 -1.94 1.73 -3.06
CA ARG A 113 -3.25 1.88 -2.41
C ARG A 113 -4.43 1.44 -3.28
N PRO A 114 -4.50 1.73 -4.59
CA PRO A 114 -5.61 1.26 -5.44
C PRO A 114 -5.70 -0.27 -5.52
N PHE A 115 -4.56 -0.96 -5.68
CA PHE A 115 -4.50 -2.42 -5.70
C PHE A 115 -4.97 -3.02 -4.37
N PHE A 116 -4.51 -2.43 -3.26
CA PHE A 116 -4.99 -2.79 -1.92
C PHE A 116 -6.50 -2.60 -1.78
N GLN A 117 -7.03 -1.46 -2.26
CA GLN A 117 -8.45 -1.14 -2.17
C GLN A 117 -9.31 -2.15 -2.95
N ARG A 118 -8.85 -2.63 -4.11
CA ARG A 118 -9.55 -3.67 -4.89
C ARG A 118 -9.65 -4.97 -4.10
N ILE A 119 -8.55 -5.44 -3.52
CA ILE A 119 -8.52 -6.65 -2.67
C ILE A 119 -9.43 -6.46 -1.44
N ALA A 120 -9.35 -5.31 -0.77
CA ALA A 120 -10.18 -5.00 0.39
C ALA A 120 -11.68 -4.87 0.04
N ALA A 121 -12.01 -4.38 -1.16
CA ALA A 121 -13.38 -4.35 -1.65
C ALA A 121 -13.94 -5.76 -1.83
N LEU A 122 -13.18 -6.67 -2.46
CA LEU A 122 -13.56 -8.07 -2.61
C LEU A 122 -13.76 -8.75 -1.24
N ALA A 123 -12.86 -8.49 -0.29
CA ALA A 123 -12.97 -9.03 1.07
C ALA A 123 -14.23 -8.54 1.81
N ARG A 124 -14.64 -7.28 1.59
CA ARG A 124 -15.86 -6.71 2.19
C ARG A 124 -17.14 -7.28 1.59
N THR A 125 -17.18 -7.47 0.28
CA THR A 125 -18.35 -8.03 -0.42
C THR A 125 -18.45 -9.54 -0.30
N ALA A 126 -17.37 -10.21 0.14
CA ALA A 126 -17.36 -11.64 0.33
C ALA A 126 -18.38 -12.12 1.39
N PRO A 127 -19.28 -13.07 1.05
CA PRO A 127 -20.15 -13.73 2.01
C PRO A 127 -19.34 -14.49 3.08
N ARG A 128 -19.87 -14.52 4.30
CA ARG A 128 -19.17 -15.06 5.48
C ARG A 128 -18.87 -16.57 5.40
N PHE A 129 -19.72 -17.34 4.73
CA PHE A 129 -19.67 -18.81 4.71
C PHE A 129 -19.63 -19.41 3.29
N ARG A 130 -19.40 -18.60 2.25
CA ARG A 130 -19.33 -19.08 0.86
C ARG A 130 -18.02 -18.64 0.22
N ALA A 131 -17.51 -19.46 -0.68
CA ALA A 131 -16.37 -19.12 -1.51
C ALA A 131 -16.72 -17.98 -2.49
N VAL A 132 -15.70 -17.19 -2.84
CA VAL A 132 -15.78 -16.05 -3.74
C VAL A 132 -14.79 -16.26 -4.87
N THR A 133 -15.23 -16.02 -6.09
CA THR A 133 -14.35 -16.05 -7.27
C THR A 133 -13.32 -14.94 -7.18
N VAL A 134 -12.05 -15.30 -7.40
CA VAL A 134 -10.97 -14.33 -7.55
C VAL A 134 -10.90 -13.94 -9.03
N THR A 135 -11.15 -12.67 -9.34
CA THR A 135 -11.02 -12.14 -10.71
C THR A 135 -9.56 -12.08 -11.12
N ASP A 136 -9.29 -12.05 -12.43
CA ASP A 136 -7.92 -11.94 -12.94
C ASP A 136 -7.23 -10.65 -12.47
N ASP A 137 -7.94 -9.51 -12.43
CA ASP A 137 -7.47 -8.27 -11.82
C ASP A 137 -6.92 -8.44 -10.39
N VAL A 138 -7.70 -9.10 -9.54
CA VAL A 138 -7.30 -9.29 -8.14
C VAL A 138 -6.10 -10.22 -8.06
N ARG A 139 -6.01 -11.20 -8.97
CA ARG A 139 -4.85 -12.08 -9.09
C ARG A 139 -3.60 -11.30 -9.51
N ASP A 140 -3.73 -10.36 -10.44
CA ASP A 140 -2.64 -9.51 -10.90
C ASP A 140 -2.19 -8.53 -9.81
N ASP A 141 -3.13 -7.93 -9.09
CA ASP A 141 -2.84 -7.08 -7.92
C ASP A 141 -2.03 -7.87 -6.86
N ILE A 142 -2.39 -9.13 -6.59
CA ILE A 142 -1.65 -10.02 -5.68
C ILE A 142 -0.25 -10.31 -6.23
N ARG A 143 -0.11 -10.63 -7.52
CA ARG A 143 1.21 -10.86 -8.16
C ARG A 143 2.09 -9.63 -8.07
N TRP A 144 1.52 -8.45 -8.22
CA TRP A 144 2.23 -7.18 -8.09
C TRP A 144 2.79 -6.99 -6.67
N PHE A 145 1.97 -7.21 -5.64
CA PHE A 145 2.43 -7.17 -4.24
C PHE A 145 3.56 -8.17 -3.97
N LEU A 146 3.43 -9.41 -4.47
CA LEU A 146 4.46 -10.44 -4.31
C LEU A 146 5.75 -10.08 -5.04
N SER A 147 5.66 -9.49 -6.22
CA SER A 147 6.82 -9.06 -6.99
C SER A 147 7.60 -7.97 -6.27
N ILE A 148 6.91 -6.99 -5.67
CA ILE A 148 7.55 -5.96 -4.85
C ILE A 148 8.27 -6.58 -3.68
N LEU A 149 7.55 -7.43 -2.91
CA LEU A 149 8.11 -8.08 -1.73
C LEU A 149 9.27 -9.04 -2.05
N ALA A 150 9.33 -9.55 -3.28
CA ALA A 150 10.42 -10.40 -3.75
C ALA A 150 11.68 -9.58 -4.14
N VAL A 151 11.51 -8.38 -4.69
CA VAL A 151 12.61 -7.51 -5.11
C VAL A 151 13.20 -6.73 -3.93
N ASP A 152 12.34 -6.20 -3.05
CA ASP A 152 12.76 -5.43 -1.90
C ASP A 152 11.80 -5.68 -0.72
N ARG A 153 12.36 -5.79 0.48
CA ARG A 153 11.58 -5.91 1.72
C ARG A 153 11.05 -4.56 2.20
N LEU A 154 11.27 -3.49 1.43
CA LEU A 154 10.94 -2.12 1.78
C LEU A 154 11.60 -1.74 3.11
N ASN A 155 12.89 -2.05 3.18
CA ASN A 155 13.75 -1.65 4.28
C ASN A 155 14.30 -0.25 4.01
N LEU A 156 14.31 0.60 5.03
CA LEU A 156 14.85 1.96 4.98
C LEU A 156 14.17 2.88 3.94
N VAL A 157 12.86 2.73 3.74
CA VAL A 157 12.05 3.64 2.92
C VAL A 157 12.14 5.06 3.52
N PRO A 158 12.57 6.08 2.75
CA PRO A 158 12.63 7.44 3.26
C PRO A 158 11.25 7.96 3.68
N LEU A 159 11.13 8.53 4.89
CA LEU A 159 9.90 9.14 5.40
C LEU A 159 9.39 10.29 4.53
N ALA A 160 10.28 10.88 3.73
CA ALA A 160 9.91 11.93 2.82
C ALA A 160 9.04 11.41 1.65
N ARG A 161 9.15 10.12 1.28
CA ARG A 161 8.17 9.43 0.39
C ARG A 161 6.83 9.21 1.09
N PHE A 162 6.85 9.05 2.41
CA PHE A 162 5.65 8.83 3.21
C PHE A 162 4.79 10.09 3.39
N SER A 163 5.41 11.27 3.30
CA SER A 163 4.82 12.58 3.59
C SER A 163 4.59 13.44 2.34
N GLU A 164 4.73 12.86 1.14
CA GLU A 164 4.57 13.54 -0.15
C GLU A 164 5.50 14.77 -0.31
N GLN A 165 6.63 14.80 0.40
CA GLN A 165 7.54 15.97 0.44
C GLN A 165 8.79 15.85 -0.43
N GLN A 166 8.98 14.76 -1.16
CA GLN A 166 10.11 14.61 -2.07
C GLN A 166 9.67 14.87 -3.50
N ASP A 167 10.35 15.79 -4.16
CA ASP A 167 10.44 15.70 -5.61
C ASP A 167 11.11 14.36 -5.97
N PRO A 168 10.60 13.64 -6.97
CA PRO A 168 11.22 12.42 -7.43
C PRO A 168 12.69 12.66 -7.78
N GLU A 169 13.59 11.89 -7.18
CA GLU A 169 15.02 11.93 -7.53
C GLU A 169 15.23 11.54 -9.01
N PHE A 170 14.33 10.70 -9.53
CA PHE A 170 14.37 10.20 -10.88
C PHE A 170 13.00 10.30 -11.55
N TYR A 171 13.01 10.77 -12.79
CA TYR A 171 11.84 10.76 -13.67
C TYR A 171 12.02 9.64 -14.70
N ILE A 172 11.13 8.65 -14.62
CA ILE A 172 11.02 7.59 -15.63
C ILE A 172 9.75 7.87 -16.41
N THR A 173 9.91 8.19 -17.69
CA THR A 173 8.78 8.41 -18.60
C THR A 173 8.36 7.08 -19.19
N MET A 174 7.09 6.73 -19.08
CA MET A 174 6.54 5.46 -19.53
C MET A 174 5.42 5.70 -20.53
N ASN A 175 5.36 4.85 -21.56
CA ASN A 175 4.23 4.79 -22.48
C ASN A 175 3.94 3.33 -22.86
N ALA A 176 2.70 3.06 -23.22
CA ALA A 176 2.28 1.76 -23.75
C ALA A 176 1.74 1.93 -25.17
N SER A 177 1.88 0.89 -25.97
CA SER A 177 1.30 0.74 -27.31
C SER A 177 0.65 -0.64 -27.39
N ASP A 178 -0.15 -0.89 -28.43
CA ASP A 178 -0.68 -2.21 -28.76
C ASP A 178 0.41 -3.31 -28.88
N ARG A 179 1.65 -2.91 -29.14
CA ARG A 179 2.80 -3.82 -29.23
C ARG A 179 3.46 -4.14 -27.88
N GLY A 180 3.44 -3.20 -26.93
CA GLY A 180 4.24 -3.33 -25.71
C GLY A 180 4.35 -2.05 -24.90
N LEU A 181 4.99 -2.19 -23.75
CA LEU A 181 5.34 -1.12 -22.82
C LEU A 181 6.77 -0.65 -23.05
N GLY A 182 6.98 0.66 -23.07
CA GLY A 182 8.30 1.29 -23.02
C GLY A 182 8.40 2.20 -21.79
N ALA A 183 9.52 2.12 -21.08
CA ALA A 183 9.88 3.08 -20.05
C ALA A 183 11.31 3.56 -20.29
N VAL A 184 11.52 4.88 -20.24
CA VAL A 184 12.82 5.51 -20.48
C VAL A 184 13.27 6.21 -19.22
N PHE A 185 14.47 5.88 -18.79
CA PHE A 185 15.16 6.52 -17.69
C PHE A 185 16.29 7.40 -18.24
N LEU A 186 15.94 8.64 -18.56
CA LEU A 186 16.81 9.58 -19.28
C LEU A 186 18.13 9.87 -18.55
N LEU A 187 18.08 10.02 -17.21
CA LEU A 187 19.26 10.34 -16.40
C LEU A 187 20.33 9.25 -16.43
N GLN A 188 19.94 7.98 -16.58
CA GLN A 188 20.87 6.86 -16.65
C GLN A 188 21.10 6.35 -18.08
N ASN A 189 20.48 6.99 -19.08
CA ASN A 189 20.47 6.53 -20.47
C ASN A 189 20.07 5.05 -20.60
N GLN A 190 19.08 4.64 -19.80
CA GLN A 190 18.55 3.28 -19.77
C GLN A 190 17.10 3.28 -20.24
N TYR A 191 16.68 2.15 -20.79
CA TYR A 191 15.28 1.92 -21.14
C TYR A 191 14.87 0.49 -20.79
N LEU A 192 13.61 0.34 -20.47
CA LEU A 192 12.91 -0.93 -20.34
C LEU A 192 11.94 -1.02 -21.51
N GLN A 193 11.98 -2.13 -22.24
CA GLN A 193 10.99 -2.46 -23.25
C GLN A 193 10.44 -3.86 -22.95
N VAL A 194 9.13 -3.95 -22.84
CA VAL A 194 8.42 -5.21 -22.64
C VAL A 194 7.46 -5.36 -23.81
N GLU A 195 7.71 -6.34 -24.67
CA GLU A 195 6.74 -6.70 -25.71
C GLU A 195 5.63 -7.54 -25.08
N TYR A 196 4.39 -7.18 -25.40
CA TYR A 196 3.23 -7.98 -25.01
C TYR A 196 3.24 -9.30 -25.75
N THR A 197 2.72 -10.34 -25.12
CA THR A 197 2.55 -11.66 -25.72
C THR A 197 1.58 -11.61 -26.90
N GLN A 198 1.63 -12.62 -27.78
CA GLN A 198 0.70 -12.77 -28.90
C GLN A 198 -0.76 -12.63 -28.46
N ARG A 199 -1.11 -13.28 -27.33
CA ARG A 199 -2.45 -13.26 -26.76
C ARG A 199 -2.89 -11.87 -26.32
N GLU A 200 -2.05 -11.16 -25.56
CA GLU A 200 -2.37 -9.79 -25.10
C GLU A 200 -2.57 -8.84 -26.29
N ARG A 201 -1.76 -8.97 -27.35
CA ARG A 201 -1.92 -8.18 -28.58
C ARG A 201 -3.23 -8.48 -29.31
N GLU A 202 -3.69 -9.73 -29.29
CA GLU A 202 -4.99 -10.14 -29.86
C GLU A 202 -6.16 -9.57 -29.05
N GLU A 203 -6.05 -9.54 -27.72
CA GLU A 203 -7.02 -8.91 -26.82
C GLU A 203 -7.12 -7.39 -27.08
N PHE A 204 -5.98 -6.69 -27.24
CA PHE A 204 -5.97 -5.27 -27.58
C PHE A 204 -6.55 -4.99 -28.98
N ALA A 205 -6.26 -5.84 -29.96
CA ALA A 205 -6.80 -5.70 -31.31
C ALA A 205 -8.33 -5.90 -31.34
N ALA A 206 -8.84 -6.87 -30.57
CA ALA A 206 -10.27 -7.09 -30.41
C ALA A 206 -10.96 -5.87 -29.79
N PHE A 207 -10.44 -5.36 -28.67
CA PHE A 207 -10.98 -4.18 -28.01
C PHE A 207 -11.01 -2.95 -28.93
N ASN A 208 -9.91 -2.67 -29.65
CA ASN A 208 -9.83 -1.54 -30.57
C ASN A 208 -10.82 -1.64 -31.74
N ALA A 209 -11.24 -2.85 -32.12
CA ALA A 209 -12.17 -3.10 -33.21
C ALA A 209 -13.65 -3.03 -32.78
N THR A 210 -13.98 -3.50 -31.58
CA THR A 210 -15.37 -3.67 -31.12
C THR A 210 -15.79 -2.65 -30.06
N GLY A 211 -14.84 -2.07 -29.34
CA GLY A 211 -15.11 -1.26 -28.13
C GLY A 211 -15.57 -2.08 -26.92
N GLU A 212 -15.70 -3.40 -27.06
CA GLU A 212 -16.01 -4.32 -25.97
C GLU A 212 -14.72 -5.03 -25.53
N GLY A 213 -14.37 -4.83 -24.27
CA GLY A 213 -13.26 -5.51 -23.61
C GLY A 213 -13.62 -5.69 -22.15
N ASP A 214 -13.31 -6.86 -21.59
CA ASP A 214 -13.34 -7.07 -20.14
C ASP A 214 -12.19 -6.25 -19.53
N PHE A 215 -12.50 -5.07 -18.99
CA PHE A 215 -11.64 -4.28 -18.12
C PHE A 215 -12.19 -4.26 -16.69
#